data_AF-A0AAN7PTQ0-F1
#
_entry.id   AF-A0AAN7PTQ0-F1
#
_cell.length_a   1.000
_cell.length_b   1.000
_cell.length_c   1.000
_cell.angle_alpha   90.00
_cell.angle_beta   90.00
_cell.angle_gamma   90.00
#
_symmetry.space_group_name_H-M   'P 1'
#
loop_
_entity.id
_entity.type
_entity.pdbx_description
1 polymer ?
#
loop_
_entity_poly.entity_id
_entity_poly.type
_entity_poly.pdbx_seq_one_letter_code
_entity_poly.pdbx_strand_id
1 'polypeptide(L)'
;MLDRIRKWYYNAAGFNKLGLMRDDTLYEDDDVKEALKRLPEHLYNERIFRIKRALDLSLKHQILPKDQWVKYEEDKHYLEPYLKEVIRERLEREAWNKK
;
A
#
# COMPACT_ATOMS: atom_id res chain seq x y z
N MET A 1 -11.69 -0.65 21.60
CA MET A 1 -12.88 -0.31 20.77
C MET A 1 -12.46 0.07 19.35
N LEU A 2 -11.52 1.01 19.16
CA LEU A 2 -11.01 1.39 17.84
C LEU A 2 -10.47 0.23 17.00
N ASP A 3 -9.71 -0.69 17.59
CA ASP A 3 -9.08 -1.79 16.84
C ASP A 3 -10.11 -2.71 16.15
N ARG A 4 -11.21 -3.03 16.85
CA ARG A 4 -12.33 -3.79 16.28
C ARG A 4 -12.97 -3.06 15.10
N ILE A 5 -13.12 -1.74 15.19
CA ILE A 5 -13.69 -0.91 14.12
C ILE A 5 -12.73 -0.85 12.92
N ARG A 6 -11.42 -0.72 13.16
CA ARG A 6 -10.39 -0.73 12.12
C ARG A 6 -10.36 -2.06 11.37
N LYS A 7 -10.35 -3.18 12.09
CA LYS A 7 -10.40 -4.53 11.50
C LYS A 7 -11.69 -4.76 10.70
N TRP A 8 -12.83 -4.27 11.20
CA TRP A 8 -14.08 -4.31 10.45
C TRP A 8 -13.97 -3.50 9.14
N TYR A 9 -13.48 -2.26 9.22
CA TYR A 9 -13.33 -1.38 8.06
C TYR A 9 -12.34 -1.93 7.02
N TYR A 10 -11.24 -2.53 7.47
CA TYR A 10 -10.25 -3.20 6.62
C TYR A 10 -10.91 -4.27 5.74
N ASN A 11 -11.76 -5.12 6.33
CA ASN A 11 -12.49 -6.14 5.58
C ASN A 11 -13.60 -5.57 4.69
N ALA A 12 -14.20 -4.44 5.09
CA ALA A 12 -15.20 -3.74 4.30
C ALA A 12 -14.60 -3.05 3.07
N ALA A 13 -13.37 -2.52 3.17
CA ALA A 13 -12.65 -1.87 2.07
C ALA A 13 -12.36 -2.84 0.90
N GLY A 14 -12.25 -4.14 1.16
CA GLY A 14 -12.34 -5.19 0.15
C GLY A 14 -11.08 -5.43 -0.71
N PHE A 15 -10.06 -4.58 -0.62
CA PHE A 15 -8.78 -4.78 -1.32
C PHE A 15 -8.08 -6.09 -0.92
N ASN A 16 -8.28 -6.54 0.31
CA ASN A 16 -7.75 -7.82 0.80
C ASN A 16 -8.32 -9.03 0.06
N LYS A 17 -9.54 -8.93 -0.49
CA LYS A 17 -10.18 -9.97 -1.33
C LYS A 17 -9.51 -10.12 -2.69
N LEU A 18 -8.79 -9.09 -3.14
CA LEU A 18 -7.97 -9.11 -4.35
C LEU A 18 -6.50 -9.47 -4.05
N GLY A 19 -6.18 -9.69 -2.77
CA GLY A 19 -4.83 -10.02 -2.32
C GLY A 19 -3.86 -8.83 -2.34
N LEU A 20 -4.38 -7.61 -2.26
CA LEU A 20 -3.60 -6.40 -2.07
C LEU A 20 -3.31 -6.18 -0.57
N MET A 21 -2.17 -5.56 -0.26
CA MET A 21 -1.91 -4.93 1.05
C MET A 21 -2.31 -3.46 0.99
N ARG A 22 -2.43 -2.82 2.15
CA ARG A 22 -2.78 -1.39 2.28
C ARG A 22 -1.93 -0.50 1.37
N ASP A 23 -0.62 -0.68 1.38
CA ASP A 23 0.32 0.19 0.64
C ASP A 23 0.22 0.04 -0.88
N ASP A 24 -0.39 -1.01 -1.39
CA ASP A 24 -0.68 -1.15 -2.83
C ASP A 24 -1.83 -0.24 -3.27
N THR A 25 -2.67 0.23 -2.34
CA THR A 25 -3.89 1.01 -2.61
C THR A 25 -3.71 2.52 -2.48
N LEU A 26 -2.51 2.98 -2.12
CA LEU A 26 -2.20 4.39 -2.00
C LEU A 26 -2.24 5.07 -3.38
N TYR A 27 -2.74 6.31 -3.41
CA TYR A 27 -2.66 7.15 -4.60
C TYR A 27 -1.20 7.53 -4.87
N GLU A 28 -0.72 7.28 -6.09
CA GLU A 28 0.67 7.53 -6.48
C GLU A 28 0.91 9.01 -6.84
N ASP A 29 1.00 9.87 -5.82
CA ASP A 29 1.52 11.24 -5.95
C ASP A 29 3.06 11.25 -6.12
N ASP A 30 3.66 12.43 -6.18
CA ASP A 30 5.11 12.55 -6.41
C ASP A 30 5.95 12.00 -5.24
N ASP A 31 5.46 12.12 -3.99
CA ASP A 31 6.15 11.57 -2.81
C ASP A 31 6.07 10.03 -2.81
N VAL A 32 4.90 9.47 -3.13
CA VAL A 32 4.69 8.02 -3.24
C VAL A 32 5.51 7.44 -4.38
N LYS A 33 5.54 8.08 -5.56
CA LYS A 33 6.39 7.64 -6.68
C LYS A 33 7.86 7.60 -6.29
N GLU A 34 8.34 8.61 -5.57
CA GLU A 34 9.73 8.65 -5.12
C GLU A 34 10.01 7.57 -4.06
N ALA A 35 9.08 7.36 -3.12
CA ALA A 35 9.18 6.27 -2.14
C ALA A 35 9.23 4.88 -2.81
N LEU A 36 8.44 4.67 -3.87
CA LEU A 36 8.44 3.42 -4.64
C LEU A 36 9.77 3.16 -5.35
N LYS A 37 10.45 4.19 -5.86
CA LYS A 37 11.79 4.05 -6.46
C LYS A 37 12.87 3.64 -5.46
N ARG A 38 12.70 4.00 -4.18
CA ARG A 38 13.63 3.67 -3.10
C ARG A 38 13.44 2.25 -2.55
N LEU A 39 12.38 1.55 -2.94
CA LEU A 39 12.13 0.19 -2.48
C LEU A 39 13.21 -0.78 -2.96
N PRO A 40 13.61 -1.75 -2.13
CA PRO A 40 14.36 -2.92 -2.57
C PRO A 40 13.64 -3.64 -3.71
N GLU A 41 14.41 -4.14 -4.68
CA GLU A 41 13.88 -4.76 -5.90
C GLU A 41 12.88 -5.90 -5.61
N HIS A 42 13.16 -6.75 -4.62
CA HIS A 42 12.27 -7.86 -4.27
C HIS A 42 10.88 -7.36 -3.81
N LEU A 43 10.81 -6.33 -2.95
CA LEU A 43 9.54 -5.76 -2.49
C LEU A 43 8.79 -5.07 -3.63
N TYR A 44 9.52 -4.38 -4.51
CA TYR A 44 8.94 -3.77 -5.70
C TYR A 44 8.30 -4.83 -6.62
N ASN A 45 9.01 -5.93 -6.88
CA ASN A 45 8.50 -7.03 -7.70
C ASN A 45 7.29 -7.72 -7.05
N GLU A 46 7.30 -7.94 -5.74
CA GLU A 46 6.15 -8.46 -4.99
C GLU A 46 4.92 -7.54 -5.08
N ARG A 47 5.12 -6.22 -4.97
CA ARG A 47 4.06 -5.22 -5.20
C ARG A 47 3.48 -5.34 -6.61
N ILE A 48 4.33 -5.32 -7.64
CA ILE A 48 3.89 -5.40 -9.03
C ILE A 48 3.12 -6.70 -9.31
N PHE A 49 3.55 -7.82 -8.74
CA PHE A 49 2.83 -9.09 -8.87
C PHE A 49 1.43 -9.02 -8.25
N ARG A 50 1.30 -8.47 -7.04
CA ARG A 50 0.00 -8.33 -6.37
C ARG A 50 -0.94 -7.40 -7.12
N ILE A 51 -0.43 -6.27 -7.63
CA ILE A 51 -1.22 -5.34 -8.46
C ILE A 51 -1.68 -6.02 -9.75
N LYS A 52 -0.79 -6.72 -10.47
CA LYS A 52 -1.16 -7.48 -11.68
C LYS A 52 -2.26 -8.50 -11.41
N ARG A 53 -2.13 -9.26 -10.33
CA ARG A 53 -3.15 -10.23 -9.90
C ARG A 53 -4.48 -9.55 -9.58
N ALA A 54 -4.46 -8.44 -8.85
CA ALA A 54 -5.67 -7.70 -8.51
C ALA A 54 -6.37 -7.13 -9.75
N LEU A 55 -5.61 -6.62 -10.72
CA LEU A 55 -6.15 -6.15 -12.01
C LEU A 55 -6.78 -7.29 -12.82
N ASP A 56 -6.13 -8.46 -12.89
CA ASP A 56 -6.68 -9.65 -13.56
C ASP A 56 -8.00 -10.12 -12.92
N LEU A 57 -8.05 -10.18 -11.58
CA LEU A 57 -9.27 -10.50 -10.84
C LEU A 57 -10.37 -9.47 -11.07
N SER A 58 -10.01 -8.18 -11.05
CA SER A 58 -10.95 -7.09 -11.31
C SER A 58 -11.54 -7.17 -12.71
N LEU A 59 -10.71 -7.48 -13.73
CA LEU A 59 -11.14 -7.66 -15.11
C LEU A 59 -12.16 -8.81 -15.25
N LYS A 60 -11.95 -9.89 -14.49
CA LYS A 60 -12.83 -11.07 -14.48
C LYS A 60 -14.04 -10.91 -13.57
N HIS A 61 -14.15 -9.80 -12.83
CA HIS A 61 -15.11 -9.61 -11.74
C HIS A 61 -15.09 -10.77 -10.71
N GLN A 62 -13.89 -11.29 -10.43
CA GLN A 62 -13.64 -12.37 -9.49
C GLN A 62 -12.90 -11.87 -8.25
N ILE A 63 -12.93 -12.69 -7.20
CA ILE A 63 -12.18 -12.47 -5.96
C ILE A 63 -11.35 -13.71 -5.65
N LEU A 64 -10.32 -13.56 -4.82
CA LEU A 64 -9.55 -14.70 -4.34
C LEU A 64 -10.42 -15.60 -3.43
N PRO A 65 -10.08 -16.90 -3.34
CA PRO A 65 -10.52 -17.77 -2.26
C PRO A 65 -10.26 -17.14 -0.88
N LYS A 66 -11.17 -17.36 0.08
CA LYS A 66 -11.16 -16.66 1.37
C LYS A 66 -9.92 -16.95 2.22
N ASP A 67 -9.35 -18.13 2.08
CA ASP A 67 -8.09 -18.56 2.72
C ASP A 67 -6.86 -17.79 2.21
N GLN A 68 -6.95 -17.19 1.01
CA GLN A 68 -5.89 -16.40 0.40
C GLN A 68 -6.04 -14.88 0.64
N TRP A 69 -7.05 -14.45 1.37
CA TRP A 69 -7.24 -13.03 1.68
C TRP A 69 -6.16 -12.57 2.67
N VAL A 70 -5.59 -11.39 2.41
CA VAL A 70 -4.63 -10.78 3.33
C VAL A 70 -5.33 -10.49 4.65
N LYS A 71 -4.82 -11.06 5.74
CA LYS A 71 -5.37 -10.84 7.07
C LYS A 71 -4.93 -9.47 7.60
N TYR A 72 -5.80 -8.85 8.41
CA TYR A 72 -5.52 -7.54 9.00
C TYR A 72 -4.21 -7.53 9.82
N GLU A 73 -3.93 -8.64 10.50
CA GLU A 73 -2.76 -8.80 11.36
C GLU A 73 -1.46 -9.09 10.56
N GLU A 74 -1.60 -9.54 9.31
CA GLU A 74 -0.48 -9.91 8.43
C GLU A 74 -0.11 -8.79 7.44
N ASP A 75 -0.94 -7.74 7.34
CA ASP A 75 -0.69 -6.59 6.45
C ASP A 75 0.51 -5.78 6.93
N LYS A 76 1.57 -5.77 6.12
CA LYS A 76 2.82 -5.06 6.40
C LYS A 76 2.82 -3.73 5.65
N HIS A 77 3.03 -2.64 6.38
CA HIS A 77 3.21 -1.31 5.79
C HIS A 77 4.64 -1.13 5.23
N TYR A 78 4.96 -1.85 4.15
CA TYR A 78 6.30 -1.91 3.58
C TYR A 78 6.78 -0.57 2.97
N LEU A 79 5.86 0.33 2.57
CA LEU A 79 6.19 1.62 1.94
C LEU A 79 6.29 2.76 2.96
N GLU A 80 5.63 2.61 4.12
CA GLU A 80 5.57 3.64 5.18
C GLU A 80 6.94 4.22 5.59
N PRO A 81 8.02 3.44 5.82
CA PRO A 81 9.31 4.04 6.19
C PRO A 81 9.90 4.91 5.08
N TYR A 82 9.82 4.48 3.82
CA TYR A 82 10.35 5.24 2.68
C TYR A 82 9.55 6.51 2.43
N LEU A 83 8.22 6.43 2.55
CA LEU A 83 7.33 7.57 2.34
C LEU A 83 7.53 8.66 3.41
N LYS A 84 7.71 8.26 4.67
CA LYS A 84 8.00 9.21 5.76
C LYS A 84 9.31 9.98 5.53
N GLU A 85 10.35 9.29 5.06
CA GLU A 85 11.63 9.92 4.74
C GLU A 85 11.50 10.91 3.58
N VAL A 86 10.83 10.54 2.49
CA VAL A 86 10.59 11.44 1.34
C VAL A 86 9.83 12.70 1.75
N ILE A 87 8.74 12.55 2.51
CA ILE A 87 7.96 13.68 3.02
C ILE A 87 8.81 14.57 3.93
N ARG A 88 9.64 13.97 4.80
CA ARG A 88 10.54 14.73 5.69
C ARG A 88 11.53 15.58 4.87
N GLU A 89 12.20 14.99 3.89
CA GLU A 89 13.13 15.69 2.99
C GLU A 89 12.45 16.80 2.19
N ARG A 90 11.20 16.60 1.73
CA ARG A 90 10.43 17.64 1.05
C ARG A 90 10.11 18.81 1.99
N LEU A 91 9.60 18.53 3.17
CA LEU A 91 9.27 19.56 4.17
C LEU A 91 10.51 20.35 4.62
N GLU A 92 11.67 19.68 4.73
CA GLU A 92 12.94 20.33 5.05
C GLU A 92 13.37 21.30 3.93
N ARG A 93 13.30 20.88 2.66
CA ARG A 93 13.59 21.75 1.51
C ARG A 93 12.63 22.94 1.43
N GLU A 94 11.33 22.71 1.66
CA GLU A 94 10.33 23.77 1.68
C GLU A 94 10.59 24.77 2.83
N ALA A 95 11.01 24.30 4.00
CA ALA A 95 11.35 25.15 5.14
C ALA A 95 12.62 25.96 4.90
N TRP A 96 13.62 25.37 4.21
CA TRP A 96 14.83 26.07 3.80
C TRP A 96 14.55 27.18 2.78
N ASN A 97 13.75 26.89 1.74
CA ASN A 97 13.42 27.86 0.69
C ASN A 97 12.51 29.02 1.15
N LYS A 98 11.85 28.87 2.30
CA LYS A 98 11.04 29.93 2.93
C LYS A 98 11.85 30.90 3.79
N LYS A 99 13.11 30.56 4.10
CA LYS A 99 14.06 31.46 4.75
C LYS A 99 14.76 32.32 3.71
#